data_AF-W6T6Z2-F1
#
_entry.id   AF-W6T6Z2-F1
#
_cell.length_a   1.000
_cell.length_b   1.000
_cell.length_c   1.000
_cell.angle_alpha   90.00
_cell.angle_beta   90.00
_cell.angle_gamma   90.00
#
_symmetry.space_group_name_H-M   'P 1'
#
loop_
_entity.id
_entity.type
_entity.pdbx_description
1 polymer ?
#
loop_
_entity_poly.entity_id
_entity_poly.type
_entity_poly.pdbx_seq_one_letter_code
_entity_poly.pdbx_strand_id
1 'polypeptide(L)' 'MLLLTIYGSLKMAIRLVIYLVLGGLVIFMRYRHRKKTRKRIDKGTERLMAKTPKDENGKYPWEK' A
#
# COMPACT_ATOMS: atom_id res chain seq x y z
N MET A 1 45.41 -3.61 15.52
CA MET A 1 44.22 -2.92 16.08
C MET A 1 43.23 -2.47 15.00
N LEU A 2 43.69 -1.85 13.89
CA LEU A 2 42.84 -1.38 12.77
C LEU A 2 41.96 -2.45 12.09
N LEU A 3 42.46 -3.68 11.91
CA LEU A 3 41.72 -4.75 11.24
C LEU A 3 40.47 -5.21 12.01
N LEU A 4 40.54 -5.26 13.34
CA LEU A 4 39.39 -5.64 14.19
C LEU A 4 38.26 -4.61 14.12
N THR A 5 38.60 -3.33 14.10
CA THR A 5 37.64 -2.23 13.91
C THR A 5 36.99 -2.29 12.54
N ILE A 6 37.74 -2.53 11.46
CA ILE A 6 37.19 -2.62 10.10
C ILE A 6 36.18 -3.77 9.98
N TYR A 7 36.49 -4.94 10.53
CA TYR A 7 35.56 -6.07 10.55
C TYR A 7 34.30 -5.80 11.37
N GLY A 8 34.43 -5.09 12.50
CA GLY A 8 33.30 -4.66 13.32
C GLY A 8 32.40 -3.67 12.58
N SER A 9 32.98 -2.66 11.94
CA SER A 9 32.28 -1.67 11.12
C SER A 9 31.55 -2.31 9.95
N LEU A 10 32.17 -3.28 9.28
CA LEU A 10 31.58 -4.00 8.15
C LEU A 10 30.33 -4.79 8.56
N LYS A 11 30.40 -5.50 9.69
CA LYS A 11 29.25 -6.24 10.24
C LYS A 11 28.07 -5.32 10.57
N MET A 12 28.35 -4.14 11.12
CA MET A 12 27.31 -3.16 11.46
C MET A 12 26.70 -2.54 10.20
N ALA A 13 27.53 -2.20 9.20
CA ALA A 13 27.06 -1.67 7.92
C ALA A 13 26.14 -2.66 7.19
N ILE A 14 26.51 -3.94 7.15
CA ILE A 14 25.69 -5.00 6.54
C ILE A 14 24.33 -5.11 7.23
N ARG A 15 24.28 -5.10 8.57
CA ARG A 15 23.03 -5.11 9.33
C ARG A 15 22.15 -3.90 9.00
N LEU A 16 22.75 -2.72 8.88
CA LEU A 16 22.04 -1.48 8.57
C LEU A 16 21.43 -1.51 7.17
N VAL A 17 22.18 -2.01 6.18
CA VAL A 17 21.69 -2.23 4.81
C VAL A 17 20.52 -3.21 4.79
N ILE A 18 20.59 -4.32 5.54
CA ILE A 18 19.49 -5.30 5.64
C ILE A 18 18.22 -4.63 6.17
N TYR A 19 18.32 -3.82 7.22
CA TYR A 19 17.16 -3.11 7.77
C TYR A 19 16.61 -2.05 6.81
N LEU A 20 17.46 -1.34 6.08
CA LEU A 20 17.03 -0.39 5.04
C LEU A 20 16.31 -1.09 3.89
N VAL A 21 16.81 -2.25 3.46
CA VAL A 21 16.17 -3.04 2.39
C VAL A 21 14.82 -3.57 2.85
N LEU A 22 14.72 -4.13 4.06
CA LEU A 22 13.45 -4.60 4.62
C LEU A 22 12.44 -3.45 4.78
N GLY A 23 12.86 -2.32 5.36
CA GLY A 23 12.00 -1.14 5.50
C GLY A 23 11.54 -0.58 4.15
N GLY A 24 12.47 -0.45 3.20
CA GLY A 24 12.18 0.00 1.85
C GLY A 24 11.21 -0.94 1.11
N LEU A 25 11.38 -2.26 1.27
CA LEU A 25 10.51 -3.27 0.67
C LEU A 25 9.07 -3.13 1.19
N VAL A 26 8.88 -2.93 2.50
CA VAL A 26 7.56 -2.76 3.12
C VAL A 26 6.88 -1.49 2.58
N ILE A 27 7.61 -0.38 2.49
CA ILE A 27 7.09 0.89 1.95
C ILE A 27 6.72 0.72 0.47
N PHE A 28 7.58 0.06 -0.31
CA PHE A 28 7.35 -0.20 -1.73
C PHE A 28 6.11 -1.07 -1.95
N MET A 29 5.97 -2.16 -1.19
CA MET A 29 4.77 -2.99 -1.22
C MET A 29 3.52 -2.19 -0.86
N ARG A 30 3.58 -1.39 0.22
CA ARG A 30 2.46 -0.53 0.64
C ARG A 30 2.07 0.45 -0.46
N TYR A 31 3.04 1.07 -1.12
CA TYR A 31 2.79 2.00 -2.21
C TYR A 31 2.17 1.31 -3.43
N ARG A 32 2.70 0.15 -3.82
CA ARG A 32 2.20 -0.63 -4.97
C ARG A 32 0.78 -1.16 -4.73
N HIS A 33 0.45 -1.57 -3.51
CA HIS A 33 -0.89 -2.05 -3.16
C HIS A 33 -1.92 -0.93 -3.05
N ARG A 34 -1.55 0.28 -2.61
CA ARG A 34 -2.47 1.42 -2.46
C ARG A 34 -3.22 1.75 -3.77
N LYS A 35 -2.53 1.71 -4.92
CA LYS A 35 -3.15 1.97 -6.23
C LYS A 35 -4.11 0.86 -6.67
N LYS A 36 -3.82 -0.41 -6.37
CA LYS A 36 -4.69 -1.54 -6.72
C LYS A 36 -5.95 -1.60 -5.85
N THR A 37 -5.86 -1.20 -4.60
CA THR A 37 -7.01 -1.23 -3.67
C THR A 37 -8.05 -0.17 -4.04
N ARG A 38 -7.63 1.08 -4.33
CA ARG A 38 -8.56 2.14 -4.76
C ARG A 38 -9.37 1.76 -6.00
N LYS A 39 -8.70 1.28 -7.05
CA LYS A 39 -9.37 0.83 -8.28
C LYS A 39 -10.35 -0.33 -8.05
N ARG A 40 -10.11 -1.20 -7.07
CA ARG A 40 -11.03 -2.31 -6.74
C ARG A 40 -12.23 -1.82 -5.94
N ILE A 41 -12.01 -0.89 -5.02
CA ILE A 41 -13.09 -0.26 -4.26
C ILE A 41 -14.00 0.52 -5.21
N ASP A 42 -13.45 1.37 -6.09
CA ASP A 42 -14.25 2.15 -7.04
C ASP A 42 -15.09 1.26 -7.96
N LYS A 43 -14.49 0.19 -8.52
CA LYS A 43 -15.24 -0.79 -9.34
C LYS A 43 -16.29 -1.56 -8.54
N GLY A 44 -16.04 -1.81 -7.25
CA GLY A 44 -17.02 -2.41 -6.34
C GLY A 44 -18.21 -1.48 -6.12
N THR A 45 -17.92 -0.21 -5.82
CA THR A 45 -18.91 0.85 -5.65
C THR A 45 -19.74 1.07 -6.91
N GLU A 46 -19.10 1.15 -8.08
CA GLU A 46 -19.79 1.31 -9.37
C GLU A 46 -20.78 0.16 -9.62
N ARG A 47 -20.37 -1.09 -9.37
CA ARG A 47 -21.25 -2.26 -9.50
C ARG A 47 -22.41 -2.25 -8.50
N LEU A 48 -22.17 -1.79 -7.27
CA LEU A 48 -23.20 -1.68 -6.25
C LEU A 48 -24.20 -0.57 -6.61
N MET A 49 -23.72 0.59 -7.06
CA MET A 49 -24.55 1.69 -7.55
C MET A 49 -25.38 1.28 -8.77
N ALA A 50 -24.80 0.52 -9.70
CA ALA A 50 -25.51 0.01 -10.87
C ALA A 50 -26.62 -1.01 -10.52
N LYS A 51 -26.44 -1.78 -9.44
CA LYS A 51 -27.44 -2.74 -8.95
C LYS A 51 -28.46 -2.12 -7.99
N THR A 52 -28.23 -0.90 -7.52
CA THR A 52 -29.14 -0.23 -6.59
C THR A 52 -30.38 0.24 -7.36
N PRO A 53 -31.60 -0.13 -6.95
CA PRO A 53 -32.82 0.35 -7.60
C PRO A 53 -32.90 1.87 -7.48
N LYS A 54 -33.09 2.55 -8.62
CA LYS A 54 -33.27 4.00 -8.70
C LYS A 54 -34.74 4.33 -8.89
N ASP A 55 -35.13 5.49 -8.37
CA ASP A 55 -36.44 6.11 -8.58
C ASP A 55 -36.67 6.44 -10.07
N GLU A 56 -37.92 6.63 -10.50
CA GLU A 56 -38.29 7.08 -11.86
C GLU A 56 -37.59 8.40 -12.27
N ASN A 57 -37.22 9.23 -11.29
CA ASN A 57 -36.44 10.46 -11.47
C ASN A 57 -34.91 10.25 -11.44
N GLY A 58 -34.45 8.99 -11.38
CA GLY A 58 -33.03 8.62 -11.34
C GLY A 58 -32.32 8.90 -10.01
N LYS A 59 -33.04 9.35 -8.97
CA LYS A 59 -32.51 9.62 -7.63
C LYS A 59 -32.33 8.36 -6.80
N TYR A 60 -31.40 8.40 -5.85
CA TYR A 60 -31.20 7.30 -4.89
C TYR A 60 -32.27 7.32 -3.79
N PRO A 61 -32.60 6.16 -3.19
CA PRO A 61 -33.71 6.06 -2.24
C PRO A 61 -33.53 6.87 -0.94
N TRP A 62 -32.31 7.30 -0.62
CA TRP A 62 -31.98 8.14 0.55
C TRP A 62 -31.81 9.63 0.23
N GLU A 63 -32.01 10.04 -1.03
CA GLU A 63 -32.01 11.46 -1.45
C GLU A 63 -33.42 12.08 -1.36
N LYS A 64 -34.36 11.38 -0.70
CA LYS A 64 -35.73 11.83 -0.43
C LYS A 64 -35.83 12.57 0.89
#